data_AF-A0A2K8YS79-F1
#
_entry.id   AF-A0A2K8YS79-F1
#
_cell.length_a   1.000
_cell.length_b   1.000
_cell.length_c   1.000
_cell.angle_alpha   90.00
_cell.angle_beta   90.00
_cell.angle_gamma   90.00
#
_symmetry.space_group_name_H-M   'P 1'
#
loop_
_entity.id
_entity.type
_entity.pdbx_description
1 polymer ?
#
loop_
_entity_poly.entity_id
_entity_poly.type
_entity_poly.pdbx_seq_one_letter_code
_entity_poly.pdbx_strand_id
1 'polypeptide(L)'
;MKFTIKISLCLLIMLSIACDSDLLKSSYKELGTFDTKLEAQNKAITHILSQYGSLPQNEYYKVIYSFRDADPGDFSRNSMWYHKASNELAIEVDIHSGMACQWKQVSKTVLQQAAMSKKSLNKVDSLSRPNQELGRCL
;
A
#
# COMPACT_ATOMS: atom_id res chain seq x y z
N MET A 1 55.97 4.48 -37.89
CA MET A 1 55.63 4.05 -36.52
C MET A 1 54.13 3.78 -36.45
N LYS A 2 53.72 2.54 -36.18
CA LYS A 2 52.31 2.17 -35.95
C LYS A 2 52.04 2.29 -34.44
N PHE A 3 51.12 3.17 -34.04
CA PHE A 3 50.60 3.20 -32.66
C PHE A 3 49.32 2.37 -32.61
N THR A 4 49.40 1.24 -31.91
CA THR A 4 48.28 0.34 -31.66
C THR A 4 47.47 0.90 -30.49
N ILE A 5 46.26 1.41 -30.76
CA ILE A 5 45.31 1.85 -29.73
C ILE A 5 44.64 0.60 -29.14
N LYS A 6 45.16 0.12 -28.01
CA LYS A 6 44.52 -0.88 -27.13
C LYS A 6 43.80 -0.16 -26.00
N ILE A 7 42.76 0.60 -26.29
CA ILE A 7 41.88 1.12 -25.24
C ILE A 7 40.48 1.15 -25.85
N SER A 8 39.61 0.27 -25.37
CA SER A 8 38.17 0.54 -25.11
C SER A 8 37.38 -0.77 -25.14
N LEU A 9 37.71 -1.70 -24.22
CA LEU A 9 36.80 -2.81 -23.89
C LEU A 9 36.37 -2.76 -22.42
N CYS A 10 37.16 -2.15 -21.53
CA CYS A 10 36.75 -1.92 -20.14
C CYS A 10 35.67 -0.84 -19.97
N LEU A 11 35.45 0.01 -20.98
CA LEU A 11 34.40 1.04 -20.92
C LEU A 11 33.00 0.50 -21.26
N LEU A 12 32.88 -0.72 -21.78
CA LEU A 12 31.57 -1.31 -22.12
C LEU A 12 30.92 -2.10 -20.97
N ILE A 13 31.66 -2.40 -19.89
CA ILE A 13 31.14 -3.19 -18.76
C ILE A 13 30.54 -2.31 -17.66
N MET A 14 30.80 -0.99 -17.68
CA MET A 14 30.23 -0.04 -16.70
C MET A 14 28.82 0.45 -17.05
N LEU A 15 28.24 0.00 -18.17
CA LEU A 15 26.92 0.46 -18.66
C LEU A 15 25.76 -0.51 -18.35
N SER A 16 26.00 -1.63 -17.66
CA SER A 16 24.95 -2.57 -17.28
C SER A 16 24.40 -2.40 -15.86
N ILE A 17 24.82 -1.37 -15.12
CA ILE A 17 24.34 -1.08 -13.76
C ILE A 17 23.59 0.25 -13.73
N ALA A 18 22.59 0.41 -14.59
CA ALA A 18 21.67 1.55 -14.49
C ALA A 18 20.36 1.26 -15.23
N CYS A 19 19.66 0.21 -14.81
CA CYS A 19 18.25 0.04 -15.13
C CYS A 19 17.48 -0.50 -13.92
N ASP A 20 17.66 0.17 -12.78
CA ASP A 20 16.58 0.27 -11.80
C ASP A 20 16.25 1.76 -11.69
N SER A 21 15.50 2.25 -12.68
CA SER A 21 14.81 3.52 -12.54
C SER A 21 13.67 3.33 -11.54
N ASP A 22 14.02 3.19 -10.26
CA ASP A 22 13.09 3.15 -9.13
C ASP A 22 12.53 4.56 -8.80
N LEU A 23 12.62 5.48 -9.78
CA LEU A 23 12.54 6.92 -9.58
C LEU A 23 11.10 7.45 -9.54
N LEU A 24 10.08 6.62 -9.74
CA LEU A 24 8.67 6.94 -9.50
C LEU A 24 7.86 5.67 -9.18
N LYS A 25 8.27 4.86 -8.19
CA LYS A 25 7.30 3.93 -7.57
C LYS A 25 6.27 4.79 -6.84
N SER A 26 5.20 5.11 -7.57
CA SER A 26 4.03 5.82 -7.06
C SER A 26 3.67 5.30 -5.66
N SER A 27 3.64 6.21 -4.68
CA SER A 27 3.20 5.91 -3.31
C SER A 27 1.71 5.54 -3.26
N TYR A 28 1.00 5.59 -4.39
CA TYR A 28 -0.38 5.17 -4.54
C TYR A 28 -0.53 4.01 -5.53
N LYS A 29 -1.49 3.12 -5.24
CA LYS A 29 -1.94 2.05 -6.14
C LYS A 29 -3.46 2.03 -6.19
N GLU A 30 -4.03 2.03 -7.40
CA GLU A 30 -5.46 1.75 -7.60
C GLU A 30 -5.69 0.26 -7.83
N LEU A 31 -6.67 -0.32 -7.12
CA LEU A 31 -7.09 -1.72 -7.27
C LEU A 31 -8.39 -1.91 -8.08
N GLY A 32 -9.16 -0.83 -8.26
CA GLY A 32 -10.45 -0.86 -8.94
C GLY A 32 -11.64 -1.03 -7.98
N THR A 33 -12.74 -1.53 -8.54
CA THR A 33 -14.04 -1.65 -7.86
C THR A 33 -14.38 -3.11 -7.59
N PHE A 34 -14.84 -3.40 -6.38
CA PHE A 34 -15.21 -4.73 -5.92
C PHE A 34 -16.71 -4.83 -5.61
N ASP A 35 -17.21 -6.04 -5.36
CA ASP A 35 -18.64 -6.20 -5.06
C ASP A 35 -18.96 -5.76 -3.63
N THR A 36 -18.06 -6.03 -2.68
CA THR A 36 -18.27 -5.69 -1.27
C THR A 36 -17.13 -4.89 -0.64
N LYS A 37 -17.45 -4.09 0.38
CA LYS A 37 -16.45 -3.43 1.26
C LYS A 37 -15.43 -4.42 1.83
N LEU A 38 -15.91 -5.58 2.29
CA LEU A 38 -15.07 -6.63 2.85
C LEU A 38 -14.05 -7.16 1.82
N GLU A 39 -14.51 -7.43 0.60
CA GLU A 39 -13.64 -7.89 -0.48
C GLU A 39 -12.58 -6.83 -0.79
N ALA A 40 -12.99 -5.58 -0.96
CA ALA A 40 -12.10 -4.47 -1.30
C ALA A 40 -11.00 -4.27 -0.24
N GLN A 41 -11.37 -4.27 1.05
CA GLN A 41 -10.42 -4.14 2.14
C GLN A 41 -9.45 -5.34 2.22
N ASN A 42 -9.92 -6.56 2.01
CA ASN A 42 -9.05 -7.74 1.98
C ASN A 42 -8.06 -7.68 0.82
N LYS A 43 -8.50 -7.23 -0.36
CA LYS A 43 -7.63 -7.03 -1.53
C LYS A 43 -6.59 -5.95 -1.26
N ALA A 44 -6.97 -4.85 -0.59
CA ALA A 44 -6.06 -3.79 -0.19
C ALA A 44 -4.96 -4.28 0.76
N ILE A 45 -5.33 -4.99 1.85
CA ILE A 45 -4.35 -5.57 2.78
C ILE A 45 -3.44 -6.58 2.08
N THR A 46 -4.01 -7.46 1.25
CA THR A 46 -3.24 -8.47 0.52
C THR A 46 -2.20 -7.80 -0.39
N HIS A 47 -2.60 -6.71 -1.07
CA HIS A 47 -1.69 -5.93 -1.90
C HIS A 47 -0.58 -5.27 -1.07
N ILE A 48 -0.91 -4.58 0.03
CA ILE A 48 0.08 -3.99 0.95
C ILE A 48 1.09 -5.05 1.43
N LEU A 49 0.59 -6.21 1.86
CA LEU A 49 1.43 -7.31 2.32
C LEU A 49 2.34 -7.86 1.22
N SER A 50 1.84 -7.98 -0.02
CA SER A 50 2.64 -8.43 -1.16
C SER A 50 3.80 -7.47 -1.48
N GLN A 51 3.61 -6.17 -1.22
CA GLN A 51 4.60 -5.13 -1.45
C GLN A 51 5.44 -4.82 -0.20
N TYR A 52 5.24 -5.51 0.93
CA TYR A 52 5.81 -5.11 2.23
C TYR A 52 7.33 -4.84 2.20
N GLY A 53 8.08 -5.64 1.45
CA GLY A 53 9.53 -5.48 1.28
C GLY A 53 9.91 -4.18 0.57
N SER A 54 9.12 -3.76 -0.41
CA SER A 54 9.33 -2.61 -1.30
C SER A 54 8.55 -1.35 -0.89
N LEU A 55 7.75 -1.38 0.17
CA LEU A 55 7.03 -0.20 0.65
C LEU A 55 8.01 0.94 1.03
N PRO A 56 7.63 2.20 0.78
CA PRO A 56 8.38 3.37 1.24
C PRO A 56 8.58 3.32 2.76
N GLN A 57 9.76 3.73 3.23
CA GLN A 57 10.10 3.67 4.65
C GLN A 57 9.45 4.81 5.44
N ASN A 58 9.49 6.03 4.89
CA ASN A 58 9.17 7.27 5.62
C ASN A 58 7.92 7.99 5.07
N GLU A 59 7.13 7.30 4.25
CA GLU A 59 5.91 7.86 3.66
C GLU A 59 4.79 6.82 3.71
N TYR A 60 3.53 7.30 3.63
CA TYR A 60 2.39 6.41 3.51
C TYR A 60 2.35 5.81 2.10
N TYR A 61 2.24 4.48 2.04
CA TYR A 61 1.79 3.80 0.85
C TYR A 61 0.26 3.71 0.86
N LYS A 62 -0.40 4.17 -0.20
CA LYS A 62 -1.85 4.27 -0.30
C LYS A 62 -2.39 3.28 -1.32
N VAL A 63 -3.41 2.54 -0.94
CA VAL A 63 -4.13 1.62 -1.82
C VAL A 63 -5.56 2.09 -1.95
N ILE A 64 -5.92 2.53 -3.16
CA ILE A 64 -7.22 3.08 -3.50
C ILE A 64 -8.13 1.96 -4.02
N TYR A 65 -9.36 1.94 -3.55
CA TYR A 65 -10.38 0.96 -3.95
C TYR A 65 -11.79 1.54 -3.83
N SER A 66 -12.74 0.89 -4.50
CA SER A 66 -14.17 1.17 -4.38
C SER A 66 -14.96 -0.12 -4.24
N PHE A 67 -16.21 -0.03 -3.82
CA PHE A 67 -17.13 -1.16 -3.73
C PHE A 67 -18.55 -0.77 -4.13
N ARG A 68 -19.31 -1.75 -4.65
CA ARG A 68 -20.65 -1.53 -5.22
C ARG A 68 -21.77 -1.56 -4.19
N ASP A 69 -21.56 -2.21 -3.05
CA ASP A 69 -22.50 -2.30 -1.93
C ASP A 69 -22.50 -1.05 -1.02
N ALA A 70 -22.05 0.09 -1.53
CA ALA A 70 -22.09 1.35 -0.82
C ALA A 70 -23.54 1.88 -0.72
N ASP A 71 -23.86 2.56 0.38
CA ASP A 71 -25.16 3.19 0.55
C ASP A 71 -25.44 4.20 -0.58
N PRO A 72 -26.69 4.38 -1.04
CA PRO A 72 -27.03 5.36 -2.07
C PRO A 72 -26.62 6.77 -1.62
N GLY A 73 -25.50 7.27 -2.14
CA GLY A 73 -24.88 8.54 -1.74
C GLY A 73 -23.38 8.42 -1.46
N ASP A 74 -22.90 7.23 -1.11
CA ASP A 74 -21.48 6.93 -0.91
C ASP A 74 -20.85 6.54 -2.25
N PHE A 75 -20.43 7.53 -3.04
CA PHE A 75 -19.47 7.30 -4.13
C PHE A 75 -18.08 7.04 -3.54
N SER A 76 -17.94 5.91 -2.83
CA SER A 76 -16.80 5.70 -1.94
C SER A 76 -15.59 5.18 -2.71
N ARG A 77 -14.87 6.12 -3.35
CA ARG A 77 -13.43 5.92 -3.56
C ARG A 77 -12.78 6.03 -2.20
N ASN A 78 -12.41 4.90 -1.65
CA ASN A 78 -11.74 4.81 -0.35
C ASN A 78 -10.27 4.57 -0.57
N SER A 79 -9.49 4.75 0.49
CA SER A 79 -8.10 4.32 0.45
C SER A 79 -7.64 3.74 1.78
N MET A 80 -6.73 2.77 1.70
CA MET A 80 -6.04 2.17 2.84
C MET A 80 -4.57 2.59 2.80
N TRP A 81 -4.12 3.20 3.89
CA TRP A 81 -2.79 3.77 4.01
C TRP A 81 -1.96 2.86 4.90
N TYR A 82 -0.71 2.65 4.56
CA TYR A 82 0.24 1.96 5.43
C TYR A 82 1.55 2.72 5.50
N HIS A 83 2.01 3.01 6.72
CA HIS A 83 3.31 3.62 6.97
C HIS A 83 4.21 2.62 7.66
N LYS A 84 5.29 2.22 6.98
CA LYS A 84 6.15 1.11 7.39
C LYS A 84 7.00 1.43 8.62
N ALA A 85 7.64 2.61 8.67
CA ALA A 85 8.50 2.96 9.80
C ALA A 85 7.74 3.10 11.13
N SER A 86 6.48 3.56 11.09
CA SER A 86 5.64 3.70 12.29
C SER A 86 4.72 2.51 12.54
N ASN A 87 4.68 1.52 11.63
CA ASN A 87 3.73 0.41 11.65
C ASN A 87 2.28 0.89 11.83
N GLU A 88 1.85 1.81 10.98
CA GLU A 88 0.51 2.39 11.04
C GLU A 88 -0.33 1.99 9.85
N LEU A 89 -1.58 1.60 10.10
CA LEU A 89 -2.60 1.37 9.09
C LEU A 89 -3.67 2.44 9.26
N ALA A 90 -4.16 3.02 8.17
CA ALA A 90 -5.29 3.92 8.22
C ALA A 90 -6.28 3.67 7.08
N ILE A 91 -7.51 4.10 7.28
CA ILE A 91 -8.56 4.13 6.25
C ILE A 91 -9.00 5.58 6.08
N GLU A 92 -9.09 5.99 4.82
CA GLU A 92 -9.76 7.21 4.37
C GLU A 92 -11.04 6.78 3.64
N VAL A 93 -12.16 7.35 4.06
CA VAL A 93 -13.47 7.15 3.44
C VAL A 93 -13.77 8.38 2.61
N ASP A 94 -13.94 8.21 1.30
CA ASP A 94 -13.89 9.28 0.30
C ASP A 94 -12.51 9.96 0.21
N ILE A 95 -11.78 9.68 -0.86
CA ILE A 95 -10.46 10.26 -1.10
C ILE A 95 -10.53 11.79 -0.98
N HIS A 96 -9.55 12.36 -0.27
CA HIS A 96 -9.42 13.77 0.13
C HIS A 96 -10.18 14.17 1.40
N SER A 97 -10.92 13.27 2.06
CA SER A 97 -11.55 13.56 3.36
C SER A 97 -10.58 13.47 4.55
N GLY A 98 -9.41 12.84 4.34
CA GLY A 98 -8.47 12.53 5.41
C GLY A 98 -8.73 11.17 6.08
N MET A 99 -7.96 10.87 7.13
CA MET A 99 -8.05 9.57 7.80
C MET A 99 -9.34 9.49 8.64
N ALA A 100 -10.23 8.55 8.30
CA ALA A 100 -11.40 8.21 9.09
C ALA A 100 -11.02 7.35 10.30
N CYS A 101 -10.09 6.41 10.11
CA CYS A 101 -9.59 5.54 11.19
C CYS A 101 -8.11 5.27 11.06
N GLN A 102 -7.43 5.11 12.19
CA GLN A 102 -6.00 4.79 12.26
C GLN A 102 -5.72 3.77 13.37
N TRP A 103 -4.90 2.77 13.03
CA TRP A 103 -4.34 1.78 13.93
C TRP A 103 -2.82 1.97 13.99
N LYS A 104 -2.27 1.87 15.18
CA LYS A 104 -0.83 1.86 15.48
C LYS A 104 -0.39 0.44 15.78
N GLN A 105 0.91 0.18 15.69
CA GLN A 105 1.52 -1.12 15.97
C GLN A 105 1.03 -2.26 15.04
N VAL A 106 0.61 -1.91 13.82
CA VAL A 106 0.20 -2.85 12.78
C VAL A 106 1.44 -3.42 12.09
N SER A 107 2.05 -4.41 12.73
CA SER A 107 3.22 -5.12 12.18
C SER A 107 2.87 -5.95 10.93
N LYS A 108 3.89 -6.43 10.21
CA LYS A 108 3.71 -7.42 9.12
C LYS A 108 2.86 -8.61 9.56
N THR A 109 3.06 -9.11 10.78
CA THR A 109 2.30 -10.25 11.32
C THR A 109 0.82 -9.92 11.46
N VAL A 110 0.49 -8.71 11.89
CA VAL A 110 -0.92 -8.26 11.96
C VAL A 110 -1.52 -8.17 10.56
N LEU A 111 -0.79 -7.64 9.58
CA LEU A 111 -1.25 -7.62 8.17
C LEU A 111 -1.48 -9.04 7.63
N GLN A 112 -0.60 -10.00 7.96
CA GLN A 112 -0.75 -11.41 7.59
C GLN A 112 -2.00 -12.03 8.21
N GLN A 113 -2.22 -11.81 9.51
CA GLN A 113 -3.42 -12.29 10.21
C GLN A 113 -4.69 -11.70 9.59
N ALA A 114 -4.71 -10.40 9.30
CA ALA A 114 -5.84 -9.76 8.66
C ALA A 114 -6.13 -10.35 7.27
N ALA A 115 -5.12 -10.47 6.41
CA ALA A 115 -5.25 -11.06 5.07
C ALA A 115 -5.74 -12.53 5.12
N MET A 116 -5.24 -13.33 6.07
CA MET A 116 -5.63 -14.73 6.23
C MET A 116 -7.04 -14.89 6.80
N SER A 117 -7.49 -13.96 7.64
CA SER A 117 -8.81 -14.05 8.28
C SER A 117 -9.96 -14.01 7.27
N LYS A 118 -9.79 -13.28 6.16
CA LYS A 118 -10.86 -12.94 5.21
C LYS A 118 -12.10 -12.34 5.89
N LYS A 119 -11.92 -11.72 7.06
CA LYS A 119 -12.98 -11.06 7.85
C LYS A 119 -12.79 -9.55 7.79
N SER A 120 -13.83 -8.82 8.19
CA SER A 120 -13.75 -7.37 8.38
C SER A 120 -12.70 -7.03 9.43
N LEU A 121 -12.07 -5.85 9.33
CA LEU A 121 -10.96 -5.47 10.22
C LEU A 121 -11.38 -5.45 11.71
N ASN A 122 -12.63 -5.09 12.01
CA ASN A 122 -13.17 -5.12 13.38
C ASN A 122 -13.25 -6.54 13.98
N LYS A 123 -13.04 -7.59 13.18
CA LYS A 123 -13.03 -8.99 13.61
C LYS A 123 -11.61 -9.58 13.71
N VAL A 124 -10.58 -8.76 13.49
CA VAL A 124 -9.18 -9.12 13.74
C VAL A 124 -8.78 -8.47 15.05
N ASP A 125 -8.38 -9.23 16.07
CA ASP A 125 -8.21 -8.72 17.45
C ASP A 125 -7.38 -7.43 17.52
N SER A 126 -6.21 -7.40 16.86
CA SER A 126 -5.31 -6.24 16.81
C SER A 126 -5.85 -5.04 16.00
N LEU A 127 -6.89 -5.25 15.19
CA LEU A 127 -7.55 -4.20 14.39
C LEU A 127 -9.01 -3.98 14.82
N SER A 128 -9.45 -4.63 15.90
CA SER A 128 -10.84 -4.61 16.36
C SER A 128 -11.31 -3.21 16.74
N ARG A 129 -10.38 -2.36 17.20
CA ARG A 129 -10.61 -0.96 17.55
C ARG A 129 -9.44 -0.09 17.06
N PRO A 130 -9.70 0.98 16.30
CA PRO A 130 -8.67 1.93 15.93
C PRO A 130 -8.16 2.72 17.15
N ASN A 131 -6.92 3.19 17.07
CA ASN A 131 -6.36 4.13 18.04
C ASN A 131 -6.98 5.54 17.88
N GLN A 132 -7.43 5.86 16.67
CA GLN A 132 -8.11 7.11 16.36
C GLN A 132 -9.27 6.81 15.41
N GLU A 133 -10.48 7.24 15.78
CA GLU A 133 -11.72 7.10 15.02
C GLU A 133 -12.36 8.48 14.86
N LEU A 134 -12.27 9.04 13.66
CA LEU A 134 -12.82 10.35 13.30
C LEU A 134 -14.09 10.24 12.44
N GLY A 135 -14.38 9.05 11.93
CA GLY A 135 -15.55 8.78 11.09
C GLY A 135 -15.88 7.29 11.01
N ARG A 136 -16.94 6.95 10.28
CA ARG A 136 -17.37 5.55 10.09
C ARG A 136 -16.48 4.86 9.07
N CYS A 137 -15.52 4.05 9.51
CA CYS A 137 -14.59 3.35 8.62
C CYS A 137 -14.83 1.83 8.51
N LEU A 138 -15.48 1.19 9.50
CA LEU A 138 -15.71 -0.26 9.56
C LEU A 138 -17.17 -0.61 9.41
#